data_AF-A0A352Z341-F1
#
_entry.id   AF-A0A352Z341-F1
#
_cell.length_a   1.000
_cell.length_b   1.000
_cell.length_c   1.000
_cell.angle_alpha   90.00
_cell.angle_beta   90.00
_cell.angle_gamma   90.00
#
_symmetry.space_group_name_H-M   'P 1'
#
loop_
_entity.id
_entity.type
_entity.pdbx_description
1 polymer ?
#
loop_
_entity_poly.entity_id
_entity_poly.type
_entity_poly.pdbx_seq_one_letter_code
_entity_poly.pdbx_strand_id
1 'polypeptide(L)' 'METSKFDIADYLDSNEMIAEYLNAILAEGDDSDVITAIGHIAKSIGMTKIAQETGLSRPSL' A
#
# COMPACT_ATOMS: atom_id res chain seq x y z
N MET A 1 -2.47 -20.45 -21.42
CA MET A 1 -2.82 -19.39 -20.46
C MET A 1 -1.51 -18.86 -19.91
N GLU A 2 -1.25 -17.57 -20.05
CA GLU A 2 -0.06 -16.92 -19.46
C GLU A 2 -0.41 -16.39 -18.06
N THR A 3 0.51 -16.51 -17.11
CA THR A 3 0.33 -16.06 -15.72
C THR A 3 1.22 -14.84 -15.45
N SER A 4 0.70 -13.83 -14.78
CA SER A 4 1.49 -12.70 -14.27
C SER A 4 1.85 -12.90 -12.79
N LYS A 5 2.89 -12.20 -12.33
CA LYS A 5 3.21 -12.13 -10.90
C LYS A 5 2.11 -11.36 -10.19
N PHE A 6 1.59 -11.92 -9.11
CA PHE A 6 0.63 -11.22 -8.25
C PHE A 6 1.32 -10.12 -7.43
N ASP A 7 0.68 -8.97 -7.38
CA ASP A 7 1.05 -7.84 -6.53
C ASP A 7 -0.22 -7.22 -5.97
N ILE A 8 -0.36 -7.19 -4.64
CA ILE A 8 -1.58 -6.70 -4.00
C ILE A 8 -1.79 -5.19 -4.25
N ALA A 9 -0.72 -4.43 -4.45
CA ALA A 9 -0.80 -2.99 -4.70
C ALA A 9 -1.59 -2.66 -5.98
N ASP A 10 -1.62 -3.58 -6.96
CA ASP A 10 -2.38 -3.42 -8.20
C ASP A 10 -3.90 -3.45 -7.98
N TYR A 11 -4.36 -3.88 -6.80
CA TYR A 11 -5.78 -4.02 -6.43
C TYR A 11 -6.23 -3.05 -5.33
N LEU A 12 -5.33 -2.21 -4.81
CA LEU A 12 -5.63 -1.17 -3.82
C LEU A 12 -5.92 0.17 -4.50
N ASP A 13 -6.94 0.19 -5.36
CA ASP A 13 -7.26 1.26 -6.32
C ASP A 13 -8.29 2.29 -5.82
N SER A 14 -8.88 2.06 -4.65
CA SER A 14 -9.89 2.90 -4.03
C SER A 14 -9.67 3.01 -2.53
N ASN A 15 -10.19 4.09 -1.94
CA ASN A 15 -10.06 4.33 -0.51
C ASN A 15 -10.78 3.24 0.31
N GLU A 16 -11.91 2.75 -0.21
CA GLU A 16 -12.67 1.66 0.37
C GLU A 16 -11.85 0.37 0.41
N MET A 17 -11.20 0.00 -0.71
CA MET A 17 -10.34 -1.19 -0.76
C MET A 17 -9.13 -1.08 0.18
N ILE A 18 -8.52 0.11 0.26
CA ILE A 18 -7.41 0.37 1.18
C ILE A 18 -7.87 0.22 2.64
N ALA A 19 -9.03 0.77 2.99
CA ALA A 19 -9.58 0.70 4.35
C ALA A 19 -9.89 -0.75 4.75
N GLU A 20 -10.58 -1.52 3.89
CA GLU A 20 -10.88 -2.93 4.15
C GLU A 20 -9.61 -3.77 4.28
N TYR A 21 -8.62 -3.54 3.40
CA TYR A 21 -7.33 -4.22 3.46
C TYR A 21 -6.60 -3.96 4.78
N LEU A 22 -6.51 -2.69 5.19
CA LEU A 22 -5.86 -2.31 6.45
C LEU A 22 -6.63 -2.85 7.66
N ASN A 23 -7.97 -2.81 7.64
CA ASN A 23 -8.80 -3.34 8.72
C ASN A 23 -8.60 -4.85 8.92
N ALA A 24 -8.51 -5.61 7.84
CA ALA A 24 -8.25 -7.05 7.92
C ALA A 24 -6.90 -7.33 8.61
N ILE A 25 -5.86 -6.58 8.26
CA ILE A 25 -4.52 -6.73 8.85
C ILE A 25 -4.51 -6.29 10.31
N LEU A 26 -5.19 -5.20 10.66
CA LEU A 26 -5.31 -4.76 12.05
C LEU A 26 -6.09 -5.75 12.93
N ALA A 27 -7.01 -6.51 12.35
CA ALA A 27 -7.81 -7.49 13.06
C ALA A 27 -7.09 -8.83 13.28
N GLU A 28 -6.28 -9.26 12.30
CA GLU A 28 -5.76 -10.64 12.25
C GLU A 28 -4.22 -10.73 12.21
N GLY A 29 -3.53 -9.65 11.82
CA GLY A 29 -2.08 -9.60 11.63
C GLY A 29 -1.31 -9.11 12.86
N ASP A 30 0.00 -8.99 12.69
CA ASP A 30 0.91 -8.43 13.69
C ASP A 30 1.52 -7.07 13.25
N ASP A 31 2.35 -6.49 14.12
CA ASP A 31 3.02 -5.22 13.85
C ASP A 31 3.83 -5.22 12.55
N SER A 32 4.38 -6.38 12.16
CA SER A 32 5.15 -6.52 10.92
C SER A 32 4.23 -6.53 9.70
N ASP A 33 3.06 -7.16 9.80
CA ASP A 33 2.05 -7.14 8.74
C ASP A 33 1.52 -5.71 8.49
N VAL A 34 1.35 -4.92 9.56
CA VAL A 34 0.94 -3.51 9.43
C VAL A 34 1.98 -2.70 8.65
N ILE A 35 3.26 -2.88 8.94
CA ILE A 35 4.34 -2.19 8.21
C ILE A 35 4.32 -2.60 6.73
N THR A 36 4.18 -3.90 6.45
CA THR A 36 4.07 -4.41 5.09
C THR A 36 2.84 -3.84 4.36
N ALA A 37 1.70 -3.76 5.04
CA ALA A 37 0.47 -3.18 4.50
C ALA A 37 0.65 -1.71 4.10
N ILE A 38 1.29 -0.92 4.95
CA ILE A 38 1.61 0.49 4.65
C ILE A 38 2.47 0.56 3.39
N GLY A 39 3.46 -0.33 3.23
CA GLY A 39 4.26 -0.43 2.01
C GLY A 39 3.43 -0.72 0.76
N HIS A 40 2.47 -1.65 0.84
CA HIS A 40 1.56 -1.97 -0.26
C HIS A 40 0.67 -0.79 -0.64
N ILE A 41 0.06 -0.13 0.35
CA ILE A 41 -0.79 1.05 0.14
C ILE A 41 0.03 2.19 -0.45
N ALA A 42 1.22 2.46 0.09
CA ALA A 42 2.07 3.53 -0.41
C ALA A 42 2.52 3.26 -1.86
N LYS A 43 2.75 1.99 -2.21
CA LYS A 43 3.02 1.57 -3.58
C LYS A 43 1.81 1.79 -4.51
N SER A 44 0.59 1.49 -4.08
CA SER A 44 -0.62 1.69 -4.91
C SER A 44 -0.91 3.17 -5.18
N ILE A 45 -0.61 4.05 -4.21
CA ILE A 45 -0.73 5.51 -4.35
C ILE A 45 0.39 6.07 -5.25
N GLY A 46 1.59 5.50 -5.14
CA GLY A 46 2.79 5.88 -5.88
C GLY A 46 3.66 6.92 -5.18
N MET A 47 4.96 6.61 -5.03
CA MET A 47 5.94 7.45 -4.32
C MET A 47 6.06 8.88 -4.87
N THR A 48 5.80 9.09 -6.16
CA THR A 48 5.79 10.43 -6.78
C THR A 48 4.72 11.31 -6.14
N LYS A 49 3.50 10.77 -6.02
CA LYS A 49 2.34 11.48 -5.51
C LYS A 49 2.52 11.76 -4.02
N ILE A 50 2.99 10.77 -3.26
CA ILE A 50 3.28 10.94 -1.83
C ILE A 50 4.32 12.04 -1.60
N ALA A 51 5.42 12.06 -2.36
CA ALA A 51 6.43 13.12 -2.26
C ALA A 51 5.84 14.51 -2.53
N GLN A 52 4.97 14.63 -3.54
CA GLN A 52 4.31 15.90 -3.88
C GLN A 52 3.35 16.37 -2.78
N GLU A 53 2.55 15.47 -2.21
CA GLU A 53 1.55 15.81 -1.19
C GLU A 53 2.16 16.10 0.19
N THR A 54 3.25 15.41 0.54
CA THR A 54 3.93 15.56 1.84
C THR A 54 5.02 16.64 1.85
N GLY A 55 5.48 17.09 0.67
CA GLY A 55 6.65 17.96 0.55
C GLY A 55 7.98 17.25 0.85
N LEU A 56 7.98 15.93 1.02
CA LEU A 56 9.18 15.13 1.26
C LEU A 56 9.87 14.76 -0.06
N SER A 57 11.20 14.66 0.00
CA SER A 57 11.98 14.15 -1.14
C SER A 57 11.86 12.62 -1.22
N ARG A 58 11.96 12.04 -2.42
CA ARG A 58 11.90 10.57 -2.60
C ARG A 58 12.91 9.78 -1.73
N PRO A 59 14.17 10.23 -1.54
CA PRO A 59 15.10 9.55 -0.62
C PRO A 59 14.71 9.64 0.87
N SER A 60 13.78 10.51 1.23
CA SER A 60 13.27 10.67 2.60
C SER A 60 12.05 9.79 2.90
N LEU A 61 11.49 9.15 1.88
CA LEU A 61 10.40 8.17 1.95
C LEU A 61 10.99 6.76 1.97
#